data_AF-A0ABD0RKJ7-F1
#
_entry.id   AF-A0ABD0RKJ7-F1
#
_cell.length_a   1.000
_cell.length_b   1.000
_cell.length_c   1.000
_cell.angle_alpha   90.00
_cell.angle_beta   90.00
_cell.angle_gamma   90.00
#
_symmetry.space_group_name_H-M   'P 1'
#
loop_
_entity.id
_entity.type
_entity.pdbx_description
1 polymer ?
#
loop_
_entity_poly.entity_id
_entity_poly.type
_entity_poly.pdbx_seq_one_letter_code
_entity_poly.pdbx_strand_id
1 'polypeptide(L)'
;DPAITNALSCLRNTYTTALLAYAFSLAGETSTRSELLNALDSIAISEGPKLHWSQTSSGDTLAVEISSYVLLAVLTVQPVTTVNLGYANRIVNWLVAQQNPYGGFSSTQ
;
A
#
# COMPACT_ATOMS: atom_id res chain seq x y z
N ASP A 1 -21.23 10.89 -12.61
CA ASP A 1 -20.45 12.12 -12.47
C ASP A 1 -19.12 11.93 -13.20
N PRO A 2 -18.81 12.73 -14.25
CA PRO A 2 -17.56 12.65 -15.00
C PRO A 2 -16.30 12.76 -14.12
N ALA A 3 -16.40 13.47 -12.99
CA ALA A 3 -15.31 13.61 -12.02
C ALA A 3 -14.99 12.28 -11.32
N ILE A 4 -16.00 11.48 -11.00
CA ILE A 4 -15.81 10.16 -10.36
C ILE A 4 -15.20 9.18 -11.36
N THR A 5 -15.62 9.18 -12.62
CA THR A 5 -15.02 8.31 -13.65
C THR A 5 -13.58 8.69 -14.00
N ASN A 6 -13.23 9.99 -13.96
CA ASN A 6 -11.85 10.44 -14.13
C ASN A 6 -10.99 10.20 -12.88
N ALA A 7 -11.57 10.30 -11.68
CA ALA A 7 -10.91 9.86 -10.46
C ALA A 7 -10.65 8.35 -10.48
N LEU A 8 -11.60 7.54 -10.97
CA LEU A 8 -11.46 6.10 -11.13
C LEU A 8 -10.44 5.70 -12.21
N SER A 9 -10.31 6.48 -13.30
CA SER A 9 -9.26 6.26 -14.31
C SER A 9 -7.88 6.72 -13.83
N CYS A 10 -7.81 7.76 -12.99
CA CYS A 10 -6.62 8.14 -12.22
C CYS A 10 -6.25 7.11 -11.16
N LEU A 11 -7.25 6.43 -10.56
CA LEU A 11 -7.09 5.29 -9.65
C LEU A 11 -6.47 4.05 -10.31
N ARG A 12 -6.30 4.01 -11.64
CA ARG A 12 -5.42 3.00 -12.28
C ARG A 12 -3.95 3.18 -11.90
N ASN A 13 -3.63 4.24 -11.17
CA ASN A 13 -2.34 4.43 -10.52
C ASN A 13 -2.34 3.74 -9.14
N THR A 14 -1.54 2.67 -9.03
CA THR A 14 -1.32 1.92 -7.78
C THR A 14 -0.90 2.86 -6.65
N TYR A 15 -0.11 3.89 -6.97
CA TYR A 15 0.33 4.92 -6.01
C TYR A 15 -0.85 5.70 -5.42
N THR A 16 -1.70 6.25 -6.28
CA THR A 16 -2.85 7.05 -5.83
C THR A 16 -3.81 6.20 -5.00
N THR A 17 -4.01 4.94 -5.39
CA THR A 17 -4.86 4.02 -4.62
C THR A 17 -4.29 3.74 -3.23
N ALA A 18 -2.99 3.50 -3.10
CA ALA A 18 -2.32 3.31 -1.81
C ALA A 18 -2.38 4.57 -0.93
N LEU A 19 -2.11 5.74 -1.51
CA LEU A 19 -2.18 7.02 -0.80
C LEU A 19 -3.60 7.33 -0.30
N LEU A 20 -4.62 7.11 -1.13
CA LEU A 20 -6.01 7.29 -0.75
C LEU A 20 -6.42 6.28 0.32
N ALA A 21 -6.01 5.01 0.21
CA ALA A 21 -6.30 4.01 1.25
C ALA A 21 -5.77 4.49 2.61
N TYR A 22 -4.56 5.03 2.66
CA TYR A 22 -4.00 5.60 3.88
C TYR A 22 -4.77 6.85 4.35
N ALA A 23 -5.06 7.80 3.46
CA ALA A 23 -5.81 9.01 3.80
C ALA A 23 -7.20 8.70 4.39
N PHE A 24 -7.94 7.76 3.80
CA PHE A 24 -9.24 7.33 4.34
C PHE A 24 -9.11 6.53 5.63
N SER A 25 -7.99 5.82 5.82
CA SER A 25 -7.68 5.19 7.11
C SER A 25 -7.52 6.23 8.22
N LEU A 26 -6.81 7.33 7.94
CA LEU A 26 -6.65 8.45 8.87
C LEU A 26 -7.97 9.18 9.16
N ALA A 27 -8.82 9.31 8.14
CA ALA A 27 -10.14 9.92 8.28
C ALA A 27 -11.17 9.04 9.03
N GLY A 28 -10.83 7.77 9.32
CA GLY A 28 -11.74 6.82 9.96
C GLY A 28 -12.82 6.24 9.02
N GLU A 29 -12.71 6.48 7.70
CA GLU A 29 -13.66 6.03 6.69
C GLU A 29 -13.41 4.57 6.28
N THR A 30 -14.00 3.64 7.04
CA THR A 30 -13.67 2.21 6.92
C THR A 30 -14.21 1.55 5.65
N SER A 31 -15.35 1.99 5.11
CA SER A 31 -15.95 1.40 3.89
C SER A 31 -15.06 1.63 2.68
N THR A 32 -14.78 2.90 2.38
CA THR A 32 -13.93 3.31 1.26
C THR A 32 -12.52 2.74 1.39
N ARG A 33 -11.95 2.76 2.60
CA ARG A 33 -10.66 2.11 2.88
C ARG A 33 -10.66 0.62 2.50
N SER A 34 -11.70 -0.11 2.88
CA SER A 34 -11.81 -1.55 2.60
C SER A 34 -11.86 -1.84 1.10
N GLU A 35 -12.64 -1.06 0.35
CA GLU A 35 -12.71 -1.16 -1.12
C GLU A 35 -11.36 -0.91 -1.78
N LEU A 36 -10.64 0.14 -1.34
CA LEU A 36 -9.31 0.47 -1.86
C LEU A 36 -8.28 -0.61 -1.52
N LEU A 37 -8.30 -1.16 -0.30
CA LEU A 37 -7.41 -2.25 0.10
C LEU A 37 -7.69 -3.54 -0.68
N ASN A 38 -8.96 -3.87 -0.96
CA ASN A 38 -9.31 -5.02 -1.79
C ASN A 38 -8.85 -4.84 -3.24
N ALA A 39 -8.97 -3.62 -3.78
CA ALA A 39 -8.44 -3.30 -5.11
C ALA A 39 -6.92 -3.47 -5.16
N LEU A 40 -6.20 -2.97 -4.14
CA LEU A 40 -4.75 -3.15 -4.01
C LEU A 40 -4.37 -4.63 -3.89
N ASP A 41 -5.09 -5.41 -3.09
CA ASP A 41 -4.81 -6.83 -2.89
C ASP A 41 -4.89 -7.62 -4.21
N SER A 42 -5.85 -7.28 -5.07
CA SER A 42 -6.02 -7.92 -6.38
C SER A 42 -4.85 -7.72 -7.36
N ILE A 43 -4.02 -6.71 -7.13
CA ILE A 43 -2.85 -6.37 -7.96
C ILE A 43 -1.52 -6.53 -7.20
N ALA A 44 -1.56 -7.11 -6.00
CA ALA A 44 -0.38 -7.28 -5.18
C ALA A 44 0.61 -8.30 -5.80
N ILE A 45 1.89 -8.00 -5.72
CA ILE A 45 2.96 -8.88 -6.15
C ILE A 45 3.35 -9.75 -4.95
N SER A 46 3.05 -11.05 -5.04
CA SER A 46 3.26 -12.03 -3.98
C SER A 46 4.46 -12.92 -4.28
N GLU A 47 5.49 -12.84 -3.44
CA GLU A 47 6.73 -13.62 -3.54
C GLU A 47 6.90 -14.45 -2.26
N GLY A 48 6.18 -15.56 -2.17
CA GLY A 48 6.13 -16.39 -0.96
C GLY A 48 5.64 -15.58 0.26
N PRO A 49 6.47 -15.41 1.31
CA PRO A 49 6.07 -14.66 2.51
C PRO A 49 6.10 -13.14 2.32
N LYS A 50 6.51 -12.64 1.15
CA LYS A 50 6.65 -11.22 0.84
C LYS A 50 5.47 -10.74 0.00
N LEU A 51 4.98 -9.53 0.29
CA LEU A 51 3.92 -8.87 -0.44
C LEU A 51 4.31 -7.43 -0.72
N HIS A 52 4.11 -6.94 -1.94
CA HIS A 52 4.43 -5.56 -2.31
C HIS A 52 3.63 -5.09 -3.51
N TRP A 53 3.78 -3.79 -3.81
CA TRP A 53 3.11 -3.12 -4.93
C TRP A 53 4.10 -2.27 -5.71
N SER A 54 3.88 -2.16 -7.02
CA SER A 54 4.62 -1.27 -7.90
C SER A 54 3.70 -0.66 -8.97
N GLN A 55 4.15 0.42 -9.58
CA GLN A 55 3.55 0.99 -10.78
C GLN A 55 4.31 0.45 -12.00
N THR A 56 3.62 0.18 -13.11
CA THR A 56 4.27 -0.21 -14.38
C THR A 56 5.40 0.77 -14.71
N SER A 57 6.59 0.27 -15.01
CA SER A 57 7.83 1.04 -15.30
C SER A 57 8.42 1.87 -14.15
N SER A 58 8.05 1.59 -12.89
CA SER A 58 8.66 2.26 -11.72
C SER A 58 9.84 1.50 -11.13
N GLY A 59 10.79 2.22 -10.53
CA GLY A 59 11.93 1.65 -9.81
C GLY A 59 11.61 1.37 -8.34
N ASP A 60 12.55 0.70 -7.66
CA ASP A 60 12.40 0.18 -6.29
C ASP A 60 11.96 1.25 -5.27
N THR A 61 12.39 2.50 -5.44
CA THR A 61 11.99 3.63 -4.59
C THR A 61 10.48 3.83 -4.55
N LEU A 62 9.82 3.84 -5.71
CA LEU A 62 8.37 4.05 -5.77
C LEU A 62 7.62 2.83 -5.24
N ALA A 63 8.13 1.62 -5.49
CA ALA A 63 7.55 0.40 -4.93
C ALA A 63 7.62 0.37 -3.38
N VAL A 64 8.72 0.86 -2.80
CA VAL A 64 8.86 1.06 -1.35
C VAL A 64 7.83 2.04 -0.81
N GLU A 65 7.67 3.19 -1.46
CA GLU A 65 6.72 4.22 -1.02
C GLU A 65 5.27 3.70 -1.10
N ILE A 66 4.87 3.11 -2.24
CA ILE A 66 3.54 2.52 -2.41
C ILE A 66 3.27 1.47 -1.33
N SER A 67 4.19 0.53 -1.15
CA SER A 67 4.02 -0.57 -0.19
C SER A 67 3.96 -0.05 1.26
N SER A 68 4.67 1.04 1.56
CA SER A 68 4.63 1.71 2.86
C SER A 68 3.27 2.35 3.13
N TYR A 69 2.65 3.01 2.14
CA TYR A 69 1.29 3.53 2.30
C TYR A 69 0.25 2.43 2.53
N VAL A 70 0.35 1.30 1.83
CA VAL A 70 -0.55 0.17 2.07
C VAL A 70 -0.37 -0.39 3.48
N LEU A 71 0.88 -0.54 3.94
CA LEU A 71 1.18 -0.96 5.31
C LEU A 71 0.55 -0.01 6.34
N LEU A 72 0.73 1.30 6.16
CA LEU A 72 0.14 2.30 7.05
C LEU A 72 -1.39 2.23 7.04
N ALA A 73 -2.02 2.12 5.86
CA ALA A 73 -3.47 1.99 5.75
C ALA A 73 -4.02 0.77 6.53
N VAL A 74 -3.31 -0.36 6.50
CA VAL A 74 -3.68 -1.58 7.23
C VAL A 74 -3.56 -1.40 8.75
N LEU A 75 -2.53 -0.68 9.22
CA LEU A 75 -2.20 -0.54 10.64
C LEU A 75 -2.84 0.68 11.33
N THR A 76 -3.39 1.64 10.59
CA THR A 76 -3.90 2.90 11.14
C THR A 76 -5.18 2.72 11.97
N VAL A 77 -6.03 1.76 11.61
CA VAL A 77 -7.34 1.57 12.28
C VAL A 77 -7.22 0.64 13.48
N GLN A 78 -7.63 1.13 14.64
CA GLN A 78 -7.63 0.41 15.91
C GLN A 78 -9.00 -0.23 16.22
N PRO A 79 -9.04 -1.38 16.89
CA PRO A 79 -7.89 -2.23 17.22
C PRO A 79 -7.37 -2.99 15.98
N VAL A 80 -6.05 -3.17 15.89
CA VAL A 80 -5.45 -3.98 14.82
C VAL A 80 -5.70 -5.46 15.10
N THR A 81 -6.30 -6.17 14.14
CA THR A 81 -6.62 -7.60 14.27
C THR A 81 -5.40 -8.48 13.97
N THR A 82 -5.41 -9.72 14.44
CA THR A 82 -4.36 -10.72 14.13
C THR A 82 -4.25 -11.01 12.63
N VAL A 83 -5.36 -10.96 11.90
CA VAL A 83 -5.39 -11.08 10.43
C VAL A 83 -4.64 -9.91 9.79
N ASN A 84 -4.90 -8.68 10.23
CA ASN A 84 -4.21 -7.50 9.72
C ASN A 84 -2.72 -7.52 10.07
N LEU A 85 -2.34 -8.02 11.26
CA LEU A 85 -0.93 -8.21 11.63
C LEU A 85 -0.23 -9.23 10.73
N GLY A 86 -0.88 -10.36 10.43
CA GLY A 86 -0.35 -11.37 9.51
C GLY A 86 -0.14 -10.80 8.11
N TYR A 87 -1.10 -10.01 7.62
CA TYR A 87 -1.01 -9.31 6.34
C TYR A 87 0.13 -8.27 6.34
N ALA A 88 0.17 -7.40 7.34
CA ALA A 88 1.20 -6.37 7.50
C ALA A 88 2.60 -6.97 7.57
N ASN A 89 2.77 -8.11 8.26
CA ASN A 89 4.05 -8.80 8.36
C ASN A 89 4.60 -9.24 6.99
N ARG A 90 3.73 -9.61 6.04
CA ARG A 90 4.16 -9.95 4.68
C ARG A 90 4.71 -8.74 3.93
N ILE A 91 4.11 -7.57 4.15
CA ILE A 91 4.58 -6.30 3.56
C ILE A 91 5.93 -5.90 4.18
N VAL A 92 6.04 -5.99 5.51
CA VAL A 92 7.29 -5.70 6.24
C VAL A 92 8.43 -6.62 5.77
N ASN A 93 8.18 -7.92 5.58
CA ASN A 93 9.18 -8.85 5.06
C ASN A 93 9.74 -8.45 3.70
N TRP A 94 8.92 -7.81 2.85
CA TRP A 94 9.41 -7.28 1.59
C TRP A 94 10.19 -5.98 1.78
N LEU A 95 9.67 -5.04 2.57
CA LEU A 95 10.33 -3.75 2.85
C LEU A 95 11.72 -3.95 3.46
N VAL A 96 11.89 -4.85 4.42
CA VAL A 96 13.21 -5.14 5.03
C VAL A 96 14.23 -5.60 3.98
N ALA A 97 13.79 -6.30 2.93
CA ALA A 97 14.68 -6.73 1.85
C ALA A 97 15.11 -5.59 0.90
N GLN A 98 14.44 -4.43 0.95
CA GLN A 98 14.79 -3.25 0.14
C GLN A 98 15.73 -2.28 0.87
N GLN A 99 16.13 -2.60 2.12
CA GLN A 99 17.09 -1.77 2.84
C GLN A 99 18.47 -1.85 2.20
N ASN A 100 19.13 -0.70 2.08
CA ASN A 100 20.51 -0.60 1.64
C ASN A 100 21.49 -1.14 2.71
N PRO A 101 22.75 -1.46 2.35
CA PRO A 101 23.74 -2.02 3.27
C PRO A 101 24.08 -1.18 4.51
N TYR A 102 23.69 0.10 4.53
CA TYR A 102 23.97 1.04 5.62
C TYR A 102 22.77 1.28 6.54
N GLY A 103 21.66 0.55 6.33
CA GLY A 103 20.43 0.73 7.08
C GLY A 103 19.67 1.97 6.61
N GLY A 104 18.71 1.76 5.71
CA GLY A 104 17.87 2.82 5.15
C GLY A 104 17.31 2.40 3.80
N PHE A 105 16.36 3.15 3.27
CA PHE A 105 15.87 2.97 1.90
C PHE A 105 16.50 4.02 1.00
N SER A 106 16.61 3.76 -0.29
CA SER A 106 16.94 4.81 -1.27
C SER A 106 15.85 5.89 -1.33
N SER A 107 14.63 5.60 -0.84
CA SER A 107 13.54 6.58 -0.70
C SER A 107 13.70 7.43 0.55
N THR A 108 13.48 8.74 0.38
CA THR A 108 13.40 9.72 1.47
C THR A 108 11.95 10.12 1.79
N GLN A 109 10.97 9.59 1.04
CA GLN A 109 9.54 9.84 1.19
C GLN A 109 8.82 8.56 1.61
#